data_AF-A0A699X4Z8-F1
#
_entry.id   AF-A0A699X4Z8-F1
#
_cell.length_a   1.000
_cell.length_b   1.000
_cell.length_c   1.000
_cell.angle_alpha   90.00
_cell.angle_beta   90.00
_cell.angle_gamma   90.00
#
_symmetry.space_group_name_H-M   'P 1'
#
loop_
_entity.id
_entity.type
_entity.pdbx_description
1 polymer ?
#
loop_
_entity_poly.entity_id
_entity_poly.type
_entity_poly.pdbx_seq_one_letter_code
_entity_poly.pdbx_strand_id
1 'polypeptide(L)' 'MLCKNPLIQEKVLQEVKTATEANDDISIDEFRFKLTQVALDKMHYLHSALTETLRLYPTVPLDGKSAGK' A
#
# COMPACT_ATOMS: atom_id res chain seq x y z
N MET A 1 1.15 10.63 -4.68
CA MET A 1 2.32 10.59 -3.78
C MET A 1 3.38 9.60 -4.28
N LEU A 2 3.03 8.34 -4.55
CA LEU A 2 3.98 7.35 -5.09
C LEU A 2 4.63 7.77 -6.43
N CYS A 3 3.84 8.24 -7.40
CA CYS A 3 4.37 8.68 -8.70
C CYS A 3 5.27 9.93 -8.65
N LYS A 4 5.27 10.66 -7.52
CA LYS A 4 6.18 11.79 -7.28
C LYS A 4 7.45 11.38 -6.52
N ASN A 5 7.49 10.14 -6.03
CA ASN A 5 8.58 9.59 -5.22
C ASN A 5 9.04 8.25 -5.85
N PRO A 6 9.82 8.30 -6.94
CA PRO A 6 10.19 7.10 -7.72
C PRO A 6 10.91 6.04 -6.87
N LEU A 7 11.71 6.46 -5.89
CA LEU A 7 12.38 5.54 -4.96
C LEU A 7 11.40 4.72 -4.12
N ILE A 8 10.30 5.34 -3.66
CA ILE A 8 9.28 4.64 -2.88
C ILE A 8 8.44 3.74 -3.79
N GLN A 9 8.15 4.20 -5.01
CA GLN A 9 7.45 3.40 -6.01
C GLN A 9 8.23 2.12 -6.36
N GLU A 10 9.55 2.22 -6.54
CA GLU A 10 10.40 1.05 -6.80
C GLU A 10 10.40 0.07 -5.62
N LYS A 11 10.53 0.56 -4.38
CA LYS A 11 10.46 -0.29 -3.18
C LYS A 11 9.13 -1.04 -3.07
N VAL A 12 8.01 -0.34 -3.27
CA VAL A 12 6.67 -0.96 -3.26
C VAL A 12 6.55 -1.99 -4.39
N LEU A 13 7.05 -1.69 -5.59
CA LEU A 13 7.03 -2.64 -6.71
C LEU A 13 7.83 -3.91 -6.39
N GLN A 14 9.03 -3.78 -5.84
CA GLN A 14 9.86 -4.92 -5.42
C GLN A 14 9.15 -5.77 -4.36
N GLU A 15 8.53 -5.12 -3.39
CA GLU A 15 7.80 -5.78 -2.31
C GLU A 15 6.57 -6.53 -2.84
N VAL A 16 5.80 -5.92 -3.75
CA VAL A 16 4.66 -6.57 -4.40
C VAL A 16 5.12 -7.79 -5.21
N LYS A 17 6.16 -7.66 -6.04
CA LYS A 17 6.72 -8.78 -6.82
C LYS A 17 7.19 -9.92 -5.91
N THR A 18 7.86 -9.59 -4.81
CA THR A 18 8.35 -10.58 -3.84
C THR A 18 7.21 -11.26 -3.07
N ALA A 19 6.22 -10.51 -2.60
CA ALA A 19 5.13 -11.05 -1.80
C ALA A 19 4.13 -11.87 -2.62
N THR A 20 3.97 -11.54 -3.90
CA THR A 20 3.08 -12.26 -4.82
C THR A 20 3.81 -13.27 -5.69
N GLU A 21 5.14 -13.39 -5.62
CA GLU A 21 5.94 -14.24 -6.52
C GLU A 21 5.53 -14.06 -7.99
N ALA A 22 5.28 -12.80 -8.36
CA ALA A 22 4.77 -12.40 -9.66
C ALA A 22 5.93 -12.10 -10.62
N ASN A 23 5.87 -12.70 -11.81
CA ASN A 23 6.77 -12.39 -12.92
C ASN A 23 6.17 -11.28 -13.80
N ASP A 24 6.98 -10.65 -14.65
CA ASP A 24 6.51 -9.58 -15.55
C ASP A 24 5.46 -10.03 -16.58
N ASP A 25 5.30 -11.35 -16.80
CA ASP A 25 4.32 -11.95 -17.72
C ASP A 25 3.06 -12.50 -17.01
N ILE A 26 2.84 -12.14 -15.73
CA ILE A 26 1.67 -12.63 -14.99
C ILE A 26 0.38 -12.01 -15.54
N SER A 27 -0.62 -12.84 -15.81
CA SER A 27 -1.97 -12.35 -16.13
C SER A 27 -2.60 -11.68 -14.90
N ILE A 28 -3.44 -10.66 -15.13
CA ILE A 28 -4.19 -9.98 -14.07
C ILE A 28 -4.99 -10.98 -13.23
N ASP A 29 -5.53 -12.03 -13.85
CA ASP A 29 -6.31 -13.05 -13.14
C ASP A 29 -5.43 -13.89 -12.19
N GLU A 30 -4.27 -14.34 -12.68
CA GLU A 30 -3.31 -15.07 -11.85
C GLU A 30 -2.79 -14.19 -10.70
N PHE A 31 -2.51 -12.92 -10.98
CA PHE A 31 -2.09 -11.96 -9.95
C PHE A 31 -3.14 -11.80 -8.84
N ARG A 32 -4.44 -11.78 -9.19
CA ARG A 32 -5.53 -11.72 -8.21
C ARG A 32 -5.53 -12.93 -7.28
N PHE A 33 -5.24 -14.14 -7.79
CA PHE A 33 -5.13 -15.33 -6.96
C PHE A 33 -3.95 -15.29 -5.99
N LYS A 34 -2.83 -14.66 -6.40
CA LYS A 34 -1.65 -14.51 -5.55
C LYS A 34 -1.78 -13.41 -4.49
N LEU A 35 -2.78 -12.53 -4.63
CA LEU A 35 -3.08 -11.42 -3.71
C LEU A 35 -3.78 -11.91 -2.42
N THR A 36 -3.14 -12.85 -1.74
CA THR A 36 -3.64 -13.46 -0.51
C THR A 36 -3.40 -12.55 0.70
N GLN A 37 -4.10 -12.80 1.80
CA GLN A 37 -3.91 -12.03 3.03
C GLN A 37 -2.46 -12.11 3.55
N VAL A 38 -1.81 -13.26 3.36
CA VAL A 38 -0.40 -13.48 3.73
C VAL A 38 0.54 -12.66 2.85
N ALA A 39 0.25 -12.55 1.55
CA ALA A 39 1.00 -11.69 0.65
C ALA A 39 0.84 -10.21 1.04
N LEU A 40 -0.38 -9.78 1.34
CA LEU A 40 -0.67 -8.41 1.79
C LEU A 40 0.01 -8.05 3.11
N ASP A 41 0.11 -8.98 4.05
CA ASP A 41 0.76 -8.76 5.34
C ASP A 41 2.27 -8.47 5.20
N LYS A 42 2.91 -9.11 4.20
CA LYS A 42 4.33 -8.92 3.87
C LYS A 42 4.62 -7.58 3.17
N MET A 43 3.60 -6.84 2.74
CA MET A 43 3.78 -5.59 1.98
C MET A 43 3.90 -4.34 2.88
N HIS A 44 4.94 -4.29 3.72
CA HIS A 44 5.14 -3.22 4.71
C HIS A 44 5.34 -1.82 4.12
N TYR A 45 6.07 -1.69 3.01
CA TYR A 45 6.23 -0.41 2.30
C TYR A 45 4.92 0.06 1.68
N LEU A 46 4.10 -0.86 1.15
CA LEU A 46 2.77 -0.51 0.66
C LEU A 46 1.89 0.05 1.79
N HIS A 47 1.83 -0.65 2.93
CA HIS A 47 1.09 -0.18 4.12
C HIS A 47 1.59 1.19 4.60
N SER A 48 2.90 1.39 4.62
CA SER A 48 3.51 2.67 5.03
C SER A 48 3.16 3.81 4.08
N ALA A 49 3.20 3.57 2.77
CA ALA A 49 2.85 4.58 1.77
C ALA A 49 1.37 4.98 1.83
N LEU A 50 0.47 4.01 2.10
CA LEU A 50 -0.95 4.26 2.31
C LEU A 50 -1.20 5.06 3.59
N THR A 51 -0.56 4.65 4.69
CA THR A 51 -0.65 5.32 5.99
C THR A 51 -0.19 6.77 5.88
N GLU A 52 0.94 7.02 5.21
CA GLU A 52 1.46 8.37 5.02
C GLU A 52 0.57 9.21 4.11
N THR A 53 -0.02 8.59 3.08
CA THR A 53 -1.00 9.27 2.22
C THR A 53 -2.22 9.71 3.01
N LEU A 54 -2.75 8.86 3.90
CA LEU A 54 -3.89 9.20 4.76
C LEU A 54 -3.54 10.23 5.84
N ARG A 55 -2.29 10.23 6.35
CA ARG A 55 -1.82 11.27 7.28
C ARG A 55 -1.76 12.64 6.62
N LEU A 56 -1.26 12.71 5.38
CA LEU A 56 -1.12 13.96 4.62
C LEU A 56 -2.44 14.43 3.99
N TYR A 57 -3.29 13.48 3.61
CA TYR A 57 -4.57 13.73 2.95
C TYR A 57 -5.66 12.89 3.62
N PRO A 58 -6.11 13.28 4.82
CA PRO A 58 -7.18 12.56 5.49
C PRO A 58 -8.47 12.69 4.66
N THR A 59 -9.06 11.56 4.29
CA THR A 59 -10.32 11.48 3.53
C THR A 59 -11.55 11.82 4.36
N VAL A 60 -11.40 11.84 5.69
CA VAL A 60 -12.42 12.26 6.65
C VAL A 60 -11.86 13.40 7.50
N PRO A 61 -12.65 14.44 7.82
CA PRO A 61 -12.27 15.42 8.82
C PRO A 61 -11.88 14.70 10.11
N LEU A 62 -10.73 15.06 10.69
CA LEU A 62 -10.30 14.51 11.96
C LEU A 62 -11.39 14.81 13.00
N ASP A 63 -12.01 13.77 13.55
CA ASP A 63 -13.02 13.91 14.61
C ASP A 63 -12.36 14.56 15.83
N GLY A 64 -12.57 15.87 15.97
CA GLY A 64 -12.12 16.64 17.12
C GLY A 64 -13.02 16.32 18.30
N LYS A 65 -12.74 15.21 18.98
CA LYS A 65 -13.43 14.88 20.24
C LYS A 65 -12.98 15.85 21.33
N SER A 66 -13.66 17.00 21.41
CA SER A 66 -13.50 17.96 22.50
C SER A 66 -14.08 17.37 23.78
N ALA A 67 -13.27 17.33 24.84
CA ALA A 67 -13.79 17.09 26.19
C ALA A 67 -14.72 18.25 26.56
N GLY A 68 -16.03 18.01 26.50
CA GLY A 68 -17.03 18.95 27.00
C GLY A 68 -16.75 19.24 28.47
N LYS A 69 -16.64 20.53 28.79
CA LYS A 69 -16.53 21.04 30.16
C LYS A 69 -17.75 20.70 31.01
#